data_AF-A0A7C3G412-F1
#
_entry.id   AF-A0A7C3G412-F1
#
_cell.length_a   1.000
_cell.length_b   1.000
_cell.length_c   1.000
_cell.angle_alpha   90.00
_cell.angle_beta   90.00
_cell.angle_gamma   90.00
#
_symmetry.space_group_name_H-M   'P 1'
#
loop_
_entity.id
_entity.type
_entity.pdbx_description
1 polymer ?
#
loop_
_entity_poly.entity_id
_entity_poly.type
_entity_poly.pdbx_seq_one_letter_code
_entity_poly.pdbx_strand_id
1 'polypeptide(L)'
;MSKLPLDPNERAALWGKQIEATKKMLDEGRIYDWGLFAGGGGGYGISPADAPQVLQNVIQFSPYIKFSSHLVLSIDEVVEVLNSLKG
;
A
#
# COMPACT_ATOMS: atom_id res chain seq x y z
N MET A 1 -4.49 17.78 -8.52
CA MET A 1 -5.95 17.64 -8.35
C MET A 1 -6.30 16.18 -8.55
N SER A 2 -6.99 15.53 -7.60
CA SER A 2 -7.41 14.13 -7.75
C SER A 2 -8.52 14.04 -8.79
N LYS A 3 -8.44 13.08 -9.74
CA LYS A 3 -9.48 12.84 -10.77
C LYS A 3 -10.70 12.10 -10.22
N LEU A 4 -11.10 12.36 -8.99
CA LEU A 4 -12.22 11.65 -8.38
C LEU A 4 -13.55 12.14 -8.98
N PRO A 5 -14.43 11.24 -9.45
CA PRO A 5 -15.76 11.61 -9.93
C PRO A 5 -16.57 12.33 -8.85
N LEU A 6 -17.31 13.36 -9.24
CA LEU A 6 -18.24 14.06 -8.36
C LEU A 6 -19.52 13.25 -8.16
N ASP A 7 -19.92 12.46 -9.17
CA ASP A 7 -21.06 11.55 -9.08
C ASP A 7 -20.77 10.37 -8.12
N PRO A 8 -21.64 10.09 -7.15
CA PRO A 8 -21.45 9.00 -6.20
C PRO A 8 -21.39 7.61 -6.84
N ASN A 9 -22.15 7.35 -7.91
CA ASN A 9 -22.19 6.04 -8.56
C ASN A 9 -20.92 5.80 -9.38
N GLU A 10 -20.46 6.80 -10.12
CA GLU A 10 -19.16 6.75 -10.81
C GLU A 10 -18.01 6.58 -9.84
N ARG A 11 -18.07 7.25 -8.68
CA ARG A 11 -17.09 7.09 -7.61
C ARG A 11 -17.11 5.66 -7.05
N ALA A 12 -18.28 5.12 -6.73
CA ALA A 12 -18.43 3.76 -6.23
C ALA A 12 -17.94 2.72 -7.24
N ALA A 13 -18.21 2.90 -8.52
CA ALA A 13 -17.74 2.02 -9.59
C ALA A 13 -16.21 2.05 -9.75
N LEU A 14 -15.60 3.23 -9.71
CA LEU A 14 -14.14 3.38 -9.75
C LEU A 14 -13.48 2.72 -8.53
N TRP A 15 -14.02 3.00 -7.34
CA TRP A 15 -13.51 2.42 -6.10
C TRP A 15 -13.69 0.91 -6.03
N GLY A 16 -14.84 0.40 -6.47
CA GLY A 16 -15.11 -1.04 -6.52
C GLY A 16 -14.04 -1.79 -7.32
N LYS A 17 -13.63 -1.27 -8.49
CA LYS A 17 -12.53 -1.85 -9.27
C LYS A 17 -11.18 -1.85 -8.53
N GLN A 18 -10.89 -0.79 -7.78
CA GLN A 18 -9.67 -0.70 -6.96
C GLN A 18 -9.72 -1.71 -5.82
N ILE A 19 -10.86 -1.85 -5.13
CA ILE A 19 -11.04 -2.81 -4.03
C ILE A 19 -10.91 -4.25 -4.52
N GLU A 20 -11.45 -4.62 -5.69
CA GLU A 20 -11.26 -5.97 -6.24
C GLU A 20 -9.78 -6.27 -6.55
N ALA A 21 -9.02 -5.29 -7.06
CA ALA A 21 -7.58 -5.44 -7.25
C ALA A 21 -6.85 -5.61 -5.90
N THR A 22 -7.23 -4.83 -4.89
CA THR A 22 -6.66 -4.94 -3.54
C THR A 22 -6.96 -6.30 -2.89
N LYS A 23 -8.20 -6.80 -3.00
CA LYS A 23 -8.55 -8.16 -2.52
C LYS A 23 -7.70 -9.23 -3.17
N LYS A 24 -7.55 -9.18 -4.49
CA LYS A 24 -6.68 -10.11 -5.22
C LYS A 24 -5.23 -10.05 -4.72
N MET A 25 -4.70 -8.85 -4.43
CA MET A 25 -3.36 -8.71 -3.87
C MET A 25 -3.22 -9.28 -2.45
N LEU A 26 -4.28 -9.23 -1.62
CA LEU A 26 -4.32 -9.91 -0.31
C LEU A 26 -4.29 -11.43 -0.50
N ASP A 27 -5.14 -11.96 -1.40
CA ASP A 27 -5.23 -13.39 -1.67
C ASP A 27 -3.92 -13.97 -2.24
N GLU A 28 -3.21 -13.18 -3.06
CA GLU A 28 -1.90 -13.54 -3.62
C GLU A 28 -0.74 -13.35 -2.62
N GLY A 29 -1.00 -12.85 -1.40
CA GLY A 29 0.04 -12.58 -0.40
C GLY A 29 0.96 -11.40 -0.76
N ARG A 30 0.61 -10.60 -1.77
CA ARG A 30 1.37 -9.41 -2.18
C ARG A 30 1.23 -8.26 -1.20
N ILE A 31 0.13 -8.25 -0.45
CA ILE A 31 -0.07 -7.42 0.73
C ILE A 31 -0.55 -8.32 1.87
N TYR A 32 -0.01 -8.10 3.06
CA TYR A 32 -0.35 -8.86 4.27
C TYR A 32 -1.53 -8.27 5.01
N ASP A 33 -1.66 -6.94 4.97
CA ASP A 33 -2.77 -6.24 5.59
C ASP A 33 -3.11 -4.98 4.80
N TRP A 34 -4.37 -4.54 4.91
CA TRP A 34 -4.89 -3.35 4.28
C TRP A 34 -6.04 -2.78 5.10
N GLY A 35 -6.04 -1.46 5.27
CA GLY A 35 -7.10 -0.77 5.99
C GLY A 35 -7.37 0.62 5.45
N LEU A 36 -8.64 1.01 5.51
CA LEU A 36 -9.10 2.36 5.24
C LEU A 36 -9.56 2.99 6.56
N PHE A 37 -9.15 4.24 6.81
CA PHE A 37 -9.65 4.99 7.96
C PHE A 37 -11.14 5.30 7.76
N ALA A 38 -11.94 5.20 8.83
CA ALA A 38 -13.39 5.37 8.76
C ALA A 38 -13.84 6.70 8.15
N GLY A 39 -13.02 7.76 8.24
CA GLY A 39 -13.28 9.05 7.59
C GLY A 39 -12.94 9.11 6.09
N GLY A 40 -12.42 8.04 5.49
CA GLY A 40 -12.13 7.91 4.06
C GLY A 40 -10.93 8.72 3.54
N GLY A 41 -10.31 9.56 4.35
CA GLY A 41 -9.21 10.46 3.95
C GLY A 41 -7.83 9.78 3.83
N GLY A 42 -7.70 8.51 4.20
CA GLY A 42 -6.45 7.78 4.19
C GLY A 42 -6.62 6.34 4.64
N GLY A 43 -5.51 5.63 4.70
CA GLY A 43 -5.45 4.23 5.08
C GLY A 43 -4.02 3.75 5.21
N TYR A 44 -3.85 2.44 5.29
CA TYR A 44 -2.56 1.78 5.33
C TYR A 44 -2.58 0.49 4.52
N GLY A 45 -1.39 0.02 4.16
CA GLY A 45 -1.18 -1.31 3.61
C GLY A 45 0.20 -1.82 4.02
N ILE A 46 0.28 -3.11 4.32
CA ILE A 46 1.54 -3.78 4.68
C ILE A 46 1.84 -4.79 3.57
N SER A 47 3.08 -4.81 3.10
CA SER A 47 3.53 -5.69 2.03
C SER A 47 4.90 -6.26 2.37
N PRO A 48 5.20 -7.53 2.03
CA PRO A 48 6.56 -8.07 2.11
C PRO A 48 7.48 -7.59 0.98
N ALA A 49 6.96 -6.78 0.06
CA ALA A 49 7.67 -6.33 -1.13
C ALA A 49 8.86 -5.43 -0.79
N ASP A 50 9.91 -5.55 -1.59
CA ASP A 50 11.02 -4.61 -1.63
C ASP A 50 10.63 -3.29 -2.32
N ALA A 51 11.55 -2.30 -2.32
CA ALA A 51 11.26 -0.97 -2.86
C ALA A 51 10.79 -0.98 -4.33
N PRO A 52 11.43 -1.70 -5.27
CA PRO A 52 10.94 -1.80 -6.65
C PRO A 52 9.52 -2.38 -6.74
N GLN A 53 9.26 -3.46 -6.01
CA GLN A 53 7.96 -4.13 -6.05
C GLN A 53 6.86 -3.29 -5.39
N VAL A 54 7.18 -2.52 -4.33
CA VAL A 54 6.30 -1.50 -3.76
C VAL A 54 5.95 -0.44 -4.80
N LEU A 55 6.92 0.09 -5.55
CA LEU A 55 6.64 1.09 -6.58
C LEU A 55 5.70 0.54 -7.66
N GLN A 56 5.94 -0.68 -8.15
CA GLN A 56 5.06 -1.34 -9.11
C GLN A 56 3.63 -1.47 -8.57
N ASN A 57 3.48 -1.80 -7.28
CA ASN A 57 2.18 -1.96 -6.64
C ASN A 57 1.43 -0.63 -6.51
N VAL A 58 2.11 0.49 -6.22
CA VAL A 58 1.44 1.78 -5.96
C VAL A 58 1.29 2.66 -7.21
N ILE A 59 2.14 2.50 -8.22
CA ILE A 59 2.15 3.40 -9.40
C ILE A 59 0.85 3.33 -10.20
N GLN A 60 0.19 2.16 -10.22
CA GLN A 60 -1.11 1.97 -10.86
C GLN A 60 -2.22 2.85 -10.24
N PHE A 61 -2.03 3.30 -8.99
CA PHE A 61 -2.98 4.13 -8.25
C PHE A 61 -2.57 5.62 -8.19
N SER A 62 -1.38 5.97 -8.69
CA SER A 62 -0.80 7.32 -8.66
C SER A 62 -1.73 8.49 -9.11
N PRO A 63 -2.63 8.33 -10.12
CA PRO A 63 -3.54 9.42 -10.46
C PRO A 63 -4.67 9.67 -9.45
N TYR A 64 -4.90 8.73 -8.51
CA TYR A 64 -6.04 8.76 -7.59
C TYR A 64 -5.63 8.82 -6.12
N ILE A 65 -4.49 8.24 -5.77
CA ILE A 65 -4.05 8.06 -4.39
C ILE A 65 -2.62 8.60 -4.25
N LYS A 66 -2.40 9.39 -3.20
CA LYS A 66 -1.06 9.78 -2.76
C LYS A 66 -0.55 8.75 -1.77
N PHE A 67 0.64 8.21 -2.02
CA PHE A 67 1.28 7.23 -1.15
C PHE A 67 2.48 7.85 -0.43
N SER A 68 2.67 7.42 0.81
CA SER A 68 3.93 7.53 1.55
C SER A 68 4.35 6.11 1.90
N SER A 69 5.53 5.70 1.45
CA SER A 69 6.04 4.34 1.66
C SER A 69 7.26 4.38 2.57
N HIS A 70 7.30 3.45 3.51
CA HIS A 70 8.42 3.27 4.44
C HIS A 70 8.87 1.81 4.36
N LEU A 71 10.15 1.57 4.10
CA LEU A 71 10.73 0.24 4.26
C LEU A 71 10.81 -0.05 5.76
N VAL A 72 10.39 -1.24 6.14
CA VAL A 72 10.41 -1.70 7.53
C VAL A 72 11.37 -2.88 7.60
N LEU A 73 12.31 -2.80 8.54
CA LEU A 73 13.24 -3.89 8.82
C LEU A 73 12.62 -4.89 9.79
N SER A 74 12.89 -6.16 9.55
CA SER A 74 12.66 -7.24 10.50
C SER A 74 13.58 -7.11 11.73
N ILE A 75 13.23 -7.81 12.81
CA ILE A 75 14.07 -7.88 14.01
C ILE A 75 15.45 -8.45 13.66
N ASP A 76 15.52 -9.45 12.79
CA ASP A 76 16.78 -10.09 12.40
C ASP A 76 17.71 -9.12 11.64
N GLU A 77 17.16 -8.34 10.70
CA GLU A 77 17.91 -7.29 10.00
C GLU A 77 18.41 -6.20 10.98
N VAL A 78 17.59 -5.81 11.95
CA VAL A 78 18.00 -4.86 13.00
C VAL A 78 19.13 -5.47 13.85
N VAL A 79 19.05 -6.75 14.21
CA VAL A 79 20.09 -7.46 14.98
C VAL A 79 21.40 -7.52 14.19
N GLU A 80 21.34 -7.79 12.88
CA GLU A 80 22.52 -7.81 12.02
C GLU A 80 23.23 -6.46 12.00
N VAL A 81 22.47 -5.36 11.83
CA VAL A 81 23.00 -3.99 11.89
C VAL A 81 23.66 -3.74 13.25
N LEU A 82 23.01 -4.09 14.35
CA LEU A 82 23.58 -3.89 15.69
C LEU A 82 24.84 -4.72 15.94
N ASN A 83 24.96 -5.92 15.35
CA ASN A 83 26.15 -6.74 15.48
C ASN A 83 27.32 -6.19 14.66
N SER A 84 27.06 -5.63 13.47
CA SER A 84 28.10 -4.99 12.65
C SER A 84 28.81 -3.81 13.35
N LEU A 85 28.13 -3.17 14.31
CA LEU A 85 28.69 -2.07 15.08
C LEU A 85 29.61 -2.53 16.23
N LYS A 86 29.53 -3.80 16.64
CA LYS A 86 30.26 -4.32 17.80
C LYS A 86 31.69 -4.76 17.49
N GLY A 87 32.07 -4.80 16.21
CA GLY A 87 33.37 -5.30 15.74
C GLY A 87 33.37 -6.81 15.55
#